data_AF-A0AAN7V324-F1
#
_entry.id   AF-A0AAN7V324-F1
#
_cell.length_a   1.000
_cell.length_b   1.000
_cell.length_c   1.000
_cell.angle_alpha   90.00
_cell.angle_beta   90.00
_cell.angle_gamma   90.00
#
_symmetry.space_group_name_H-M   'P 1'
#
loop_
_entity.id
_entity.type
_entity.pdbx_description
1 polymer ?
#
loop_
_entity_poly.entity_id
_entity_poly.type
_entity_poly.pdbx_seq_one_letter_code
_entity_poly.pdbx_strand_id
1 'polypeptide(L)'
;MRLLIIFGLVAIAAAAFPQREGGAYTNEAIRQAQNSQLIPKDAQIQKVEEGIELGAYENIPGGQRIELLPILGDQLPAEVVNDLQARLDVIGRH
;
A
#
# COMPACT_ATOMS: atom_id res chain seq x y z
N MET A 1 35.93 -4.53 -18.03
CA MET A 1 35.54 -4.30 -16.62
C MET A 1 34.28 -3.42 -16.48
N ARG A 2 34.28 -2.18 -16.98
CA ARG A 2 33.14 -1.24 -16.82
C ARG A 2 31.79 -1.77 -17.36
N LEU A 3 31.79 -2.48 -18.48
CA LEU A 3 30.56 -3.01 -19.10
C LEU A 3 29.89 -4.10 -18.23
N LEU A 4 30.69 -4.94 -17.54
CA LEU A 4 30.19 -6.00 -16.66
C LEU A 4 29.56 -5.43 -15.37
N ILE A 5 30.11 -4.31 -14.87
CA ILE A 5 29.57 -3.60 -13.70
C ILE A 5 28.21 -2.99 -14.04
N ILE A 6 28.08 -2.38 -15.23
CA ILE A 6 26.82 -1.80 -15.70
C ILE A 6 25.78 -2.92 -15.91
N PHE A 7 26.16 -4.04 -16.50
CA PHE A 7 25.26 -5.17 -16.70
C PHE A 7 24.79 -5.81 -15.38
N GLY A 8 25.68 -5.89 -14.39
CA GLY A 8 25.35 -6.34 -13.04
C GLY A 8 24.36 -5.42 -12.32
N LEU A 9 24.51 -4.10 -12.45
CA LEU A 9 23.58 -3.11 -11.86
C LEU A 9 22.17 -3.19 -12.48
N VAL A 10 22.07 -3.40 -13.79
CA VAL A 10 20.76 -3.53 -14.47
C VAL A 10 20.04 -4.81 -14.05
N ALA A 11 20.76 -5.91 -13.83
CA ALA A 11 20.18 -7.17 -13.36
C ALA A 11 19.62 -7.07 -11.93
N ILE A 12 20.25 -6.28 -11.05
CA ILE A 12 19.77 -6.05 -9.68
C ILE A 12 18.52 -5.17 -9.68
N ALA A 13 18.48 -4.14 -10.54
CA ALA A 13 17.30 -3.29 -10.69
C ALA A 13 16.08 -4.05 -11.26
N ALA A 14 16.30 -5.03 -12.14
CA ALA A 14 15.24 -5.88 -12.68
C ALA A 14 14.68 -6.91 -11.68
N ALA A 15 15.40 -7.17 -10.58
CA ALA A 15 14.98 -8.08 -9.51
C ALA A 15 14.27 -7.38 -8.35
N ALA A 16 14.07 -6.05 -8.42
CA ALA A 16 13.25 -5.31 -7.49
C ALA A 16 11.77 -5.64 -7.75
N PHE A 17 11.34 -6.80 -7.25
CA PHE A 17 9.92 -7.12 -7.16
C PHE A 17 9.24 -6.15 -6.19
N PRO A 18 7.98 -5.75 -6.43
CA PRO A 18 7.22 -4.99 -5.46
C PRO A 18 7.22 -5.77 -4.14
N GLN A 19 7.81 -5.17 -3.10
CA GLN A 19 7.96 -5.78 -1.80
C GLN A 19 6.59 -5.81 -1.16
N ARG A 20 5.88 -6.92 -1.37
CA ARG A 20 4.56 -7.13 -0.78
C ARG A 20 4.69 -7.46 0.70
N GLU A 21 4.95 -6.44 1.50
CA GLU A 21 5.16 -6.57 2.94
C GLU A 21 3.84 -6.74 3.70
N GLY A 22 2.69 -6.46 3.07
CA GLY A 22 1.36 -6.49 3.71
C GLY A 22 0.88 -7.89 4.12
N GLY A 23 1.06 -8.89 3.25
CA GLY A 23 0.55 -10.24 3.49
C GLY A 23 1.32 -11.07 4.53
N ALA A 24 2.60 -10.77 4.75
CA ALA A 24 3.51 -11.61 5.54
C ALA A 24 3.21 -11.62 7.05
N TYR A 25 2.57 -10.55 7.56
CA TYR A 25 2.37 -10.36 9.00
C TYR A 25 0.91 -10.55 9.47
N THR A 26 0.01 -11.05 8.62
CA THR A 26 -1.43 -11.12 8.93
C THR A 26 -1.75 -11.80 10.26
N ASN A 27 -1.19 -12.98 10.55
CA ASN A 27 -1.47 -13.71 11.81
C ASN A 27 -0.82 -13.07 13.05
N GLU A 28 0.38 -12.51 12.91
CA GLU A 28 1.09 -11.86 14.01
C GLU A 28 0.46 -10.51 14.33
N ALA A 29 0.09 -9.74 13.31
CA ALA A 29 -0.64 -8.49 13.43
C ALA A 29 -2.00 -8.69 14.11
N ILE A 30 -2.74 -9.76 13.77
CA ILE A 30 -4.00 -10.11 14.45
C ILE A 30 -3.75 -10.40 15.93
N ARG A 31 -2.75 -11.22 16.26
CA ARG A 31 -2.40 -11.52 17.66
C ARG A 31 -1.98 -10.27 18.43
N GLN A 32 -1.19 -9.41 17.80
CA GLN A 32 -0.77 -8.14 18.39
C GLN A 32 -1.98 -7.23 18.62
N ALA A 33 -2.91 -7.12 17.65
CA ALA A 33 -4.13 -6.34 17.76
C ALA A 33 -5.08 -6.86 18.86
N GLN A 34 -5.16 -8.18 19.07
CA GLN A 34 -5.90 -8.78 20.18
C GLN A 34 -5.24 -8.47 21.54
N ASN A 35 -3.91 -8.51 21.60
CA ASN A 35 -3.15 -8.18 22.81
C ASN A 35 -3.23 -6.69 23.17
N SER A 36 -3.30 -5.81 22.16
CA SER A 36 -3.48 -4.37 22.35
C SER A 36 -4.95 -3.94 22.48
N GLN A 37 -5.89 -4.89 22.53
CA GLN A 37 -7.34 -4.66 22.64
C GLN A 37 -7.95 -3.85 21.47
N LEU A 38 -7.27 -3.80 20.31
CA LEU A 38 -7.83 -3.25 19.07
C LEU A 38 -8.89 -4.18 18.47
N ILE A 39 -8.77 -5.49 18.71
CA ILE A 39 -9.77 -6.50 18.38
C ILE A 39 -10.28 -7.12 19.69
N PRO A 40 -11.60 -7.12 19.95
CA PRO A 40 -12.17 -7.80 21.12
C PRO A 40 -11.80 -9.29 21.15
N LYS A 41 -11.56 -9.84 22.35
CA LYS A 41 -11.10 -11.23 22.53
C LYS A 41 -12.12 -12.28 22.07
N ASP A 42 -13.38 -11.90 22.04
CA ASP A 42 -14.54 -12.68 21.63
C ASP A 42 -14.97 -12.41 20.18
N ALA A 43 -14.27 -11.53 19.46
CA ALA A 43 -14.57 -11.25 18.06
C ALA A 43 -14.21 -12.46 17.17
N GLN A 44 -15.17 -12.91 16.37
CA GLN A 44 -14.91 -13.88 15.30
C GLN A 44 -14.41 -13.15 14.05
N ILE A 45 -13.21 -13.50 13.59
CA ILE A 45 -12.67 -12.99 12.34
C ILE A 45 -13.32 -13.74 11.19
N GLN A 46 -14.14 -13.03 10.40
CA GLN A 46 -14.85 -13.60 9.26
C GLN A 46 -13.96 -13.75 8.03
N LYS A 47 -13.12 -12.74 7.76
CA LYS A 47 -12.19 -12.69 6.63
C LYS A 47 -11.02 -11.78 6.98
N VAL A 48 -9.84 -12.15 6.49
CA VAL A 48 -8.66 -11.29 6.51
C VAL A 48 -8.40 -10.90 5.06
N GLU A 49 -8.35 -9.60 4.82
CA GLU A 49 -8.01 -9.03 3.51
C GLU A 49 -6.67 -8.31 3.62
N GLU A 50 -5.85 -8.45 2.58
CA GLU A 50 -4.61 -7.70 2.48
C GLU A 50 -4.94 -6.22 2.30
N GLY A 51 -4.43 -5.40 3.22
CA GLY A 51 -4.59 -3.96 3.13
C GLY A 51 -3.86 -3.40 1.92
N ILE A 52 -4.22 -2.17 1.53
CA ILE A 52 -3.49 -1.44 0.49
C ILE A 52 -2.06 -1.23 0.98
N GLU A 53 -1.09 -1.62 0.17
CA GLU A 53 0.32 -1.40 0.50
C GLU A 53 0.67 0.07 0.33
N LEU A 54 0.76 0.77 1.45
CA LEU A 54 1.06 2.20 1.46
C LEU A 54 2.57 2.48 1.40
N GLY A 55 3.45 1.49 1.54
CA GLY A 55 4.91 1.71 1.60
C GLY A 55 5.49 2.45 0.39
N ALA A 56 4.95 2.24 -0.82
CA ALA A 56 5.33 3.00 -2.02
C ALA A 56 4.80 4.45 -2.02
N TYR A 57 3.86 4.77 -1.14
CA TYR A 57 3.11 6.02 -1.02
C TYR A 57 3.38 6.75 0.31
N GLU A 58 4.24 6.22 1.19
CA GLU A 58 4.61 6.87 2.46
C GLU A 58 5.45 8.13 2.26
N ASN A 59 6.22 8.19 1.17
CA ASN A 59 7.07 9.33 0.82
C ASN A 59 6.58 10.00 -0.47
N ILE A 60 5.32 10.44 -0.50
CA ILE A 60 4.81 11.27 -1.60
C ILE A 60 5.34 12.71 -1.40
N PRO A 61 6.12 13.27 -2.33
CA PRO A 61 6.53 14.66 -2.28
C PRO A 61 5.31 15.58 -2.21
N GLY A 62 5.33 16.62 -1.36
CA GLY A 62 4.16 17.48 -1.09
C GLY A 62 3.56 18.25 -2.28
N GLY A 63 4.14 18.16 -3.48
CA GLY A 63 3.59 18.71 -4.73
C GLY A 63 3.13 17.65 -5.74
N GLN A 64 3.27 16.36 -5.43
CA GLN A 64 2.88 15.28 -6.32
C GLN A 64 1.39 14.98 -6.15
N ARG A 65 0.62 15.12 -7.23
CA ARG A 65 -0.78 14.70 -7.28
C ARG A 65 -0.86 13.19 -7.05
N ILE A 66 -1.75 12.79 -6.15
CA ILE A 66 -2.03 11.39 -5.84
C ILE A 66 -3.20 10.93 -6.70
N GLU A 67 -3.03 9.81 -7.40
CA GLU A 67 -4.11 9.16 -8.13
C GLU A 67 -4.65 7.98 -7.31
N LEU A 68 -5.91 8.08 -6.87
CA LEU A 68 -6.53 7.10 -6.00
C LEU A 68 -6.93 5.81 -6.72
N LEU A 69 -7.20 5.87 -8.02
CA LEU A 69 -7.60 4.70 -8.81
C LEU A 69 -6.56 3.56 -8.80
N PRO A 70 -5.28 3.78 -9.09
CA PRO A 70 -4.26 2.74 -8.99
C PRO A 70 -3.96 2.28 -7.56
N ILE A 71 -4.34 3.07 -6.54
CA ILE A 71 -4.08 2.78 -5.12
C ILE A 71 -5.21 1.92 -4.53
N LEU A 72 -6.45 2.34 -4.75
CA LEU A 72 -7.64 1.69 -4.20
C LEU A 72 -8.06 0.47 -5.05
N GLY A 73 -7.66 0.43 -6.33
CA GLY A 73 -7.92 -0.67 -7.23
C GLY A 73 -9.41 -1.05 -7.28
N ASP A 74 -9.67 -2.37 -7.30
CA ASP A 74 -11.02 -2.92 -7.41
C ASP A 74 -11.75 -3.03 -6.05
N GLN A 75 -11.15 -2.56 -4.96
CA GLN A 75 -11.73 -2.65 -3.62
C GLN A 75 -12.97 -1.76 -3.46
N LEU A 76 -13.06 -0.69 -4.26
CA LEU A 76 -14.15 0.27 -4.24
C LEU A 76 -14.69 0.49 -5.66
N PRO A 77 -16.00 0.71 -5.83
CA PRO A 77 -16.57 1.08 -7.12
C PRO A 77 -15.91 2.35 -7.67
N ALA A 78 -15.74 2.42 -8.99
CA ALA A 78 -15.08 3.54 -9.66
C ALA A 78 -15.74 4.88 -9.33
N GLU A 79 -17.05 4.90 -9.11
CA GLU A 79 -17.80 6.09 -8.72
C GLU A 79 -17.34 6.65 -7.37
N VAL A 80 -17.10 5.76 -6.39
CA VAL A 80 -16.62 6.13 -5.04
C VAL A 80 -15.20 6.66 -5.13
N VAL A 81 -14.35 6.00 -5.91
CA VAL A 81 -12.96 6.42 -6.13
C VAL A 81 -12.91 7.82 -6.77
N ASN A 82 -13.77 8.08 -7.76
CA ASN A 82 -13.85 9.37 -8.43
C ASN A 82 -14.31 10.50 -7.49
N ASP A 83 -15.30 10.25 -6.62
CA ASP A 83 -15.74 11.25 -5.64
C ASP A 83 -14.62 11.57 -4.62
N LEU A 84 -13.92 10.53 -4.15
CA LEU A 84 -12.77 10.69 -3.26
C LEU A 84 -11.65 11.49 -3.93
N GLN A 85 -11.34 11.20 -5.20
CA GLN A 85 -10.32 11.91 -5.97
C GLN A 85 -10.67 13.39 -6.10
N ALA A 86 -11.93 13.72 -6.41
CA ALA A 86 -12.39 15.09 -6.53
C ALA A 86 -12.23 15.88 -5.22
N ARG A 87 -12.50 15.25 -4.07
CA ARG A 87 -12.31 15.85 -2.73
C ARG A 87 -10.83 16.06 -2.42
N LEU A 88 -9.99 15.06 -2.72
CA LEU A 88 -8.55 15.13 -2.50
C LEU A 88 -7.91 16.27 -3.31
N ASP A 89 -8.33 16.43 -4.57
CA ASP A 89 -7.85 17.49 -5.47
C ASP A 89 -8.16 18.91 -4.95
N VAL A 90 -9.19 19.08 -4.12
CA VAL A 90 -9.50 20.38 -3.49
C VAL A 90 -8.55 20.63 -2.32
N ILE A 91 -8.31 19.62 -1.49
CA ILE A 91 -7.44 19.72 -0.31
C ILE A 91 -5.99 20.01 -0.74
N GLY A 92 -5.48 19.31 -1.77
CA GLY A 92 -4.11 19.48 -2.25
C GLY A 92 -3.82 20.81 -2.97
N ARG A 93 -4.81 21.69 -3.15
CA ARG A 93 -4.64 23.04 -3.71
C ARG A 93 -4.51 24.13 -2.64
N HIS A 94 -4.69 23.78 -1.37
CA HIS A 94 -4.55 24.67 -0.21
C HIS A 94 -3.32 24.31 0.62
#